data_AF-A0A328HGH6-F1
#
_entry.id   AF-A0A328HGH6-F1
#
_cell.length_a   1.000
_cell.length_b   1.000
_cell.length_c   1.000
_cell.angle_alpha   90.00
_cell.angle_beta   90.00
_cell.angle_gamma   90.00
#
_symmetry.space_group_name_H-M   'P 1'
#
loop_
_entity.id
_entity.type
_entity.pdbx_description
1 polymer ?
#
loop_
_entity_poly.entity_id
_entity_poly.type
_entity_poly.pdbx_seq_one_letter_code
_entity_poly.pdbx_strand_id
1 'polypeptide(L)'
;MALPRCQRPASRHGPPETQEGLARNWSGPVQRLARRVGIDGQISPHSLRHTFATIALDSGTALHDLQDSMGHADPRTTRRYDRARNNLQKSAGYDVARALA
;
A
#
# COMPACT_ATOMS: atom_id res chain seq x y z
N MET A 1 -23.11 -19.05 -43.27
CA MET A 1 -23.61 -20.00 -42.25
C MET A 1 -22.49 -20.24 -41.26
N ALA A 2 -22.51 -19.51 -40.14
CA ALA A 2 -21.56 -19.67 -39.05
C ALA A 2 -22.05 -20.75 -38.09
N LEU A 3 -21.16 -21.62 -37.59
CA LEU A 3 -21.26 -22.11 -36.21
C LEU A 3 -19.86 -22.36 -35.61
N PRO A 4 -19.74 -22.21 -34.28
CA PRO A 4 -18.50 -21.95 -33.56
C PRO A 4 -17.97 -23.20 -32.87
N ARG A 5 -16.76 -23.13 -32.30
CA ARG A 5 -16.31 -23.83 -31.07
C ARG A 5 -14.79 -23.67 -30.93
N CYS A 6 -14.18 -23.66 -29.76
CA CYS A 6 -14.60 -23.54 -28.37
C CYS A 6 -13.35 -23.02 -27.64
N GLN A 7 -13.54 -22.27 -26.57
CA GLN A 7 -12.49 -21.52 -25.88
C GLN A 7 -11.44 -22.44 -25.24
N ARG A 8 -10.16 -22.04 -25.30
CA ARG A 8 -9.07 -22.65 -24.51
C ARG A 8 -9.39 -22.53 -23.02
N PRO A 9 -9.39 -23.62 -22.24
CA PRO A 9 -9.41 -23.50 -20.79
C PRO A 9 -8.01 -23.08 -20.32
N ALA A 10 -7.87 -21.91 -19.71
CA ALA A 10 -6.70 -21.61 -18.90
C ALA A 10 -6.93 -22.24 -17.51
N SER A 11 -6.05 -23.18 -17.18
CA SER A 11 -6.00 -23.99 -15.96
C SER A 11 -6.18 -23.19 -14.66
N ARG A 12 -6.97 -23.74 -13.73
CA ARG A 12 -7.26 -23.16 -12.40
C ARG A 12 -6.20 -23.44 -11.33
N HIS A 13 -5.08 -24.08 -11.65
CA HIS A 13 -4.00 -24.32 -10.70
C HIS A 13 -2.66 -23.92 -11.30
N GLY A 14 -2.02 -22.93 -10.67
CA GLY A 14 -0.65 -22.53 -10.98
C GLY A 14 0.38 -23.54 -10.44
N PRO A 15 1.61 -23.53 -10.97
CA PRO A 15 2.66 -24.48 -10.63
C PRO A 15 3.12 -24.38 -9.16
N PRO A 16 3.77 -25.43 -8.61
CA PRO A 16 4.25 -25.45 -7.23
C PRO A 16 5.23 -24.31 -6.94
N GLU A 17 5.12 -23.79 -5.73
CA GLU A 17 5.77 -22.61 -5.19
C GLU A 17 7.28 -22.83 -5.00
N THR A 18 8.06 -22.64 -6.07
CA THR A 18 9.51 -22.45 -5.97
C THR A 18 9.83 -20.96 -5.82
N GLN A 19 10.89 -20.64 -5.07
CA GLN A 19 11.34 -19.26 -4.78
C GLN A 19 11.65 -18.44 -6.05
N GLU A 20 11.86 -19.10 -7.19
CA GLU A 20 12.08 -18.49 -8.50
C GLU A 20 10.78 -17.93 -9.14
N GLY A 21 9.60 -18.36 -8.65
CA GLY A 21 8.28 -17.86 -9.08
C GLY A 21 7.78 -16.62 -8.32
N LEU A 22 8.62 -16.01 -7.47
CA LEU A 22 8.22 -14.91 -6.56
C LEU A 22 8.13 -13.54 -7.24
N ALA A 23 8.59 -13.39 -8.47
CA ALA A 23 8.42 -12.17 -9.27
C ALA A 23 7.01 -12.08 -9.89
N ARG A 24 5.97 -12.56 -9.18
CA ARG A 24 4.59 -12.45 -9.66
C ARG A 24 4.19 -10.98 -9.69
N ASN A 25 3.85 -10.48 -10.88
CA ASN A 25 3.24 -9.17 -11.03
C ASN A 25 1.85 -9.18 -10.36
N TRP A 26 1.75 -8.57 -9.19
CA TRP A 26 0.52 -8.51 -8.38
C TRP A 26 -0.50 -7.46 -8.87
N SER A 27 -0.12 -6.60 -9.82
CA SER A 27 -1.03 -5.56 -10.34
C SER A 27 -2.27 -6.13 -11.01
N GLY A 28 -2.11 -7.22 -11.78
CA GLY A 28 -3.24 -7.89 -12.43
C GLY A 28 -4.28 -8.45 -11.45
N PRO A 29 -3.89 -9.28 -10.47
CA PRO A 29 -4.77 -9.73 -9.40
C PRO A 29 -5.45 -8.60 -8.62
N VAL A 30 -4.69 -7.59 -8.19
CA VAL A 30 -5.21 -6.45 -7.42
C VAL A 30 -6.26 -5.67 -8.23
N GLN A 31 -5.98 -5.33 -9.50
CA GLN A 31 -6.93 -4.63 -10.35
C GLN A 31 -8.21 -5.45 -10.61
N ARG A 32 -8.11 -6.78 -10.69
CA ARG A 32 -9.30 -7.65 -10.83
C ARG A 32 -10.18 -7.60 -9.58
N LEU A 33 -9.58 -7.60 -8.39
CA LEU A 33 -10.32 -7.48 -7.13
C LEU A 33 -11.00 -6.13 -7.02
N ALA A 34 -10.27 -5.04 -7.30
CA ALA A 34 -10.80 -3.68 -7.30
C ALA A 34 -12.07 -3.54 -8.17
N ARG A 35 -12.02 -4.09 -9.40
CA ARG A 35 -13.19 -4.08 -10.30
C ARG A 35 -14.39 -4.88 -9.77
N ARG A 36 -14.16 -5.97 -9.04
CA ARG A 36 -15.26 -6.79 -8.47
C ARG A 36 -16.03 -6.06 -7.38
N VAL A 37 -15.36 -5.18 -6.64
CA VAL A 37 -15.96 -4.40 -5.56
C VAL A 37 -16.39 -3.00 -6.01
N GLY A 38 -16.36 -2.71 -7.32
CA GLY A 38 -16.80 -1.43 -7.87
C GLY A 38 -15.86 -0.26 -7.58
N ILE A 39 -14.58 -0.50 -7.32
CA ILE A 39 -13.62 0.61 -7.16
C ILE A 39 -13.16 1.07 -8.53
N ASP A 40 -13.52 2.31 -8.86
CA ASP A 40 -13.10 3.00 -10.07
C ASP A 40 -11.68 3.55 -9.91
N GLY A 41 -10.77 3.13 -10.80
CA GLY A 41 -9.38 3.60 -10.83
C GLY A 41 -8.34 2.49 -11.02
N GLN A 42 -7.09 2.92 -11.25
CA GLN A 42 -5.95 2.00 -11.34
C GLN A 42 -5.38 1.76 -9.94
N ILE A 43 -5.62 0.56 -9.40
CA ILE A 43 -5.07 0.13 -8.11
C ILE A 43 -3.95 -0.87 -8.36
N SER A 44 -2.81 -0.56 -7.77
CA SER A 44 -1.62 -1.41 -7.80
C SER A 44 -1.20 -1.80 -6.37
N PRO A 45 -0.29 -2.76 -6.20
CA PRO A 45 0.34 -3.03 -4.91
C PRO A 45 0.97 -1.78 -4.29
N HIS A 46 1.49 -0.87 -5.11
CA HIS A 46 2.04 0.40 -4.62
C HIS A 46 0.94 1.30 -4.05
N SER A 47 -0.24 1.35 -4.67
CA SER A 47 -1.41 2.07 -4.15
C SER A 47 -1.80 1.56 -2.76
N LEU A 48 -1.85 0.23 -2.59
CA LEU A 48 -2.15 -0.40 -1.29
C LEU A 48 -1.08 -0.08 -0.23
N ARG A 49 0.20 -0.07 -0.62
CA ARG A 49 1.31 0.32 0.25
C ARG A 49 1.19 1.77 0.74
N HIS A 50 0.72 2.70 -0.12
CA HIS A 50 0.44 4.07 0.29
C HIS A 50 -0.71 4.16 1.30
N THR A 51 -1.78 3.39 1.07
CA THR A 51 -2.93 3.33 1.98
C THR A 51 -2.51 2.79 3.35
N PHE A 52 -1.71 1.71 3.39
CA PHE A 52 -1.16 1.16 4.64
C PHE A 52 -0.39 2.22 5.44
N ALA A 53 0.55 2.92 4.80
CA ALA A 53 1.36 3.93 5.47
C ALA A 53 0.53 5.11 6.01
N THR A 54 -0.48 5.52 5.24
CA THR A 54 -1.41 6.57 5.65
C THR A 54 -2.19 6.16 6.89
N ILE A 55 -2.83 4.98 6.86
CA ILE A 55 -3.66 4.49 7.96
C ILE A 55 -2.82 4.31 9.23
N ALA A 56 -1.60 3.79 9.13
CA ALA A 56 -0.72 3.61 10.27
C ALA A 56 -0.42 4.93 10.98
N LEU A 57 -0.01 5.97 10.24
CA LEU A 57 0.29 7.27 10.83
C LEU A 57 -0.95 7.98 11.36
N ASP A 58 -2.08 7.89 10.64
CA ASP A 58 -3.36 8.46 11.10
C ASP A 58 -3.86 7.77 12.39
N SER A 59 -3.52 6.48 12.57
CA SER A 59 -3.81 5.71 13.79
C SER A 59 -2.83 5.99 14.94
N GLY A 60 -1.83 6.84 14.74
CA GLY A 60 -0.84 7.21 15.76
C GLY A 60 0.37 6.29 15.86
N THR A 61 0.59 5.37 14.90
CA THR A 61 1.84 4.60 14.82
C THR A 61 3.03 5.54 14.71
N ALA A 62 4.11 5.25 15.44
CA ALA A 62 5.31 6.07 15.36
C ALA A 62 5.98 5.91 13.98
N LEU A 63 6.62 6.97 13.51
CA LEU A 63 7.21 6.99 12.16
C LEU A 63 8.31 5.92 11.99
N HIS A 64 9.06 5.60 13.06
CA HIS A 64 10.11 4.59 13.03
C HIS A 64 9.53 3.17 12.92
N ASP A 65 8.47 2.86 13.68
CA ASP A 65 7.76 1.57 13.57
C ASP A 65 7.20 1.35 12.16
N LEU A 66 6.66 2.41 11.55
CA LEU A 66 6.20 2.35 10.16
C LEU A 66 7.36 2.14 9.19
N GLN A 67 8.49 2.81 9.42
CA GLN A 67 9.69 2.65 8.58
C GLN A 67 10.18 1.20 8.59
N ASP A 68 10.26 0.58 9.75
CA ASP A 68 10.69 -0.80 9.93
C ASP A 68 9.69 -1.77 9.29
N SER A 69 8.39 -1.55 9.51
CA SER A 69 7.31 -2.33 8.88
C SER A 69 7.35 -2.28 7.35
N MET A 70 7.78 -1.15 6.79
CA MET A 70 7.92 -0.96 5.35
C MET A 70 9.28 -1.42 4.81
N GLY A 71 10.26 -1.71 5.66
CA GLY A 71 11.63 -2.05 5.26
C GLY A 71 12.34 -0.91 4.53
N HIS A 72 12.06 0.34 4.89
CA HIS A 72 12.72 1.49 4.28
C HIS A 72 14.10 1.72 4.91
N ALA A 73 15.16 1.68 4.09
CA ALA A 73 16.52 1.96 4.53
C ALA A 73 16.74 3.44 4.91
N ASP A 74 16.00 4.36 4.27
CA ASP A 74 16.12 5.80 4.51
C ASP A 74 14.83 6.36 5.15
N PRO A 75 14.90 7.01 6.32
CA PRO A 75 13.76 7.67 6.95
C PRO A 75 13.08 8.72 6.06
N ARG A 76 13.81 9.35 5.12
CA ARG A 76 13.25 10.29 4.14
C ARG A 76 12.15 9.67 3.28
N THR A 77 12.24 8.37 3.01
CA THR A 77 11.24 7.63 2.23
C THR A 77 9.93 7.51 3.01
N THR A 78 9.99 7.24 4.31
CA THR A 78 8.82 7.14 5.19
C THR A 78 8.25 8.51 5.55
N ARG A 79 9.10 9.54 5.74
CA ARG A 79 8.67 10.92 6.05
C ARG A 79 7.73 11.53 5.01
N ARG A 80 7.67 11.01 3.78
CA ARG A 80 6.72 11.46 2.75
C ARG A 80 5.26 11.15 3.13
N TYR A 81 5.04 10.18 4.01
CA TYR A 81 3.71 9.81 4.50
C TYR A 81 3.25 10.66 5.69
N ASP A 82 4.17 11.35 6.37
CA ASP A 82 3.83 12.20 7.50
C ASP A 82 3.14 13.49 7.02
N ARG A 83 1.81 13.47 7.06
CA ARG A 83 0.94 14.62 6.76
C ARG A 83 0.85 15.60 7.93
N ALA A 84 1.23 15.19 9.14
CA ALA A 84 1.18 16.03 10.33
C ALA A 84 2.40 16.95 10.46
N ARG A 85 3.40 16.82 9.58
CA ARG A 85 4.62 17.65 9.53
C ARG A 85 4.41 19.17 9.59
N ASN A 86 3.25 19.66 9.13
CA ASN A 86 2.92 21.09 9.12
C ASN A 86 1.82 21.44 10.14
N ASN A 87 1.50 20.54 11.06
CA ASN A 87 0.52 20.78 12.11
C ASN A 87 1.17 21.54 13.27
N LEU A 88 0.84 22.83 13.39
CA LEU A 88 1.34 23.70 14.46
C LEU A 88 1.05 23.18 15.86
N GLN A 89 -0.07 22.47 16.05
CA GLN A 89 -0.45 21.90 17.36
C GLN A 89 0.42 20.72 17.78
N LYS A 90 1.16 20.12 16.84
CA LYS A 90 2.16 19.08 17.10
C LYS A 90 3.59 19.62 17.00
N SER A 91 3.75 20.94 16.99
CA SER A 91 5.07 21.57 17.01
C SER A 91 5.68 21.41 18.40
N ALA A 92 6.95 20.99 18.45
CA ALA A 92 7.71 20.92 19.69
C ALA A 92 7.73 22.28 20.43
N GLY A 93 7.75 23.40 19.69
CA GLY A 93 7.68 24.73 20.29
C GLY A 93 6.35 25.00 21.01
N TYR A 94 5.24 24.51 20.45
CA TYR A 94 3.92 24.65 21.07
C TYR A 94 3.77 23.75 22.29
N ASP A 95 4.28 22.52 22.23
CA ASP A 95 4.28 21.60 23.36
C ASP A 95 5.10 22.12 24.54
N VAL A 96 6.29 22.67 24.28
CA VAL A 96 7.12 23.30 25.32
C VAL A 96 6.43 24.54 25.88
N ALA A 97 5.87 25.41 25.04
CA ALA A 97 5.15 26.59 25.50
C ALA A 97 3.96 26.22 26.39
N ARG A 98 3.20 25.18 26.04
CA ARG A 98 2.09 24.67 26.85
C ARG A 98 2.54 24.05 28.17
N ALA A 99 3.69 23.39 28.20
CA ALA A 99 4.23 22.78 29.42
C ALA A 99 4.81 23.80 30.41
N LEU A 100 5.18 24.98 29.92
CA LEU A 100 5.78 26.07 30.71
C LEU A 100 4.78 27.18 31.10
N ALA A 101 3.55 27.14 30.58
CA ALA A 101 2.47 28.07 30.91
C ALA A 101 1.67 27.58 32.13
#